data_AF-D9SXE6-F1
#
_entry.id   AF-D9SXE6-F1
#
_cell.length_a   1.000
_cell.length_b   1.000
_cell.length_c   1.000
_cell.angle_alpha   90.00
_cell.angle_beta   90.00
_cell.angle_gamma   90.00
#
_symmetry.space_group_name_H-M   'P 1'
#
loop_
_entity.id
_entity.type
_entity.pdbx_description
1 polymer ?
#
loop_
_entity_poly.entity_id
_entity_poly.type
_entity_poly.pdbx_seq_one_letter_code
_entity_poly.pdbx_strand_id
1 'polypeptide(L)' 'MTGYEATLRMFELDEEITKVSKDLSKTKDAKERLVLEAKLDALDVEFITLKHKLSKITLPYNDN' A
#
# COMPACT_ATOMS: atom_id res chain seq x y z
N MET A 1 -4.49 0.86 -15.89
CA MET A 1 -3.49 0.33 -14.95
C MET A 1 -3.08 -1.05 -15.41
N THR A 2 -1.85 -1.16 -15.93
CA THR A 2 -1.21 -2.44 -16.26
C THR A 2 -0.71 -3.13 -14.99
N GLY A 3 -0.37 -4.42 -15.06
CA GLY A 3 0.24 -5.12 -13.91
C GLY A 3 1.55 -4.46 -13.44
N TYR A 4 2.32 -3.90 -14.38
CA TYR A 4 3.53 -3.14 -14.08
C TYR A 4 3.23 -1.86 -13.28
N GLU A 5 2.28 -1.04 -13.72
CA GLU A 5 1.88 0.19 -13.01
C GLU A 5 1.32 -0.11 -11.61
N ALA A 6 0.54 -1.18 -11.49
CA ALA A 6 0.01 -1.62 -10.19
C ALA A 6 1.13 -2.09 -9.24
N THR A 7 2.14 -2.78 -9.77
CA THR A 7 3.30 -3.23 -8.98
C THR A 7 4.17 -2.05 -8.55
N LEU A 8 4.41 -1.08 -9.44
CA LEU A 8 5.13 0.15 -9.11
C LEU A 8 4.41 0.91 -7.99
N ARG A 9 3.09 1.07 -8.09
CA ARG A 9 2.29 1.73 -7.05
C ARG A 9 2.34 0.98 -5.72
N MET A 10 2.40 -0.35 -5.73
CA MET A 10 2.56 -1.13 -4.50
C MET A 10 3.91 -0.89 -3.82
N PHE A 11 5.00 -0.68 -4.57
CA PHE A 11 6.29 -0.30 -4.00
C PHE A 11 6.24 1.09 -3.35
N GLU A 12 5.62 2.07 -4.03
CA GLU A 12 5.43 3.41 -3.47
C GLU A 12 4.63 3.37 -2.17
N LEU A 13 3.55 2.58 -2.13
CA LEU A 13 2.74 2.40 -0.93
C LEU A 13 3.53 1.78 0.23
N ASP A 14 4.40 0.80 -0.05
CA ASP A 14 5.26 0.19 0.96
C ASP A 14 6.24 1.20 1.57
N GLU A 15 6.83 2.06 0.75
CA GLU A 15 7.68 3.17 1.21
C GLU A 15 6.90 4.17 2.06
N GLU A 16 5.68 4.54 1.62
CA GLU A 16 4.79 5.44 2.36
C GLU A 16 4.38 4.86 3.71
N ILE A 17 3.97 3.58 3.76
CA ILE A 17 3.62 2.86 4.99
C ILE A 17 4.81 2.82 5.94
N THR A 18 5.99 2.48 5.44
CA THR A 18 7.23 2.45 6.24
C THR A 18 7.53 3.81 6.85
N LYS A 19 7.39 4.88 6.06
CA LYS A 19 7.61 6.25 6.53
C LYS A 19 6.61 6.66 7.61
N VAL A 20 5.32 6.46 7.37
CA VAL A 20 4.27 6.84 8.32
C VAL A 20 4.38 6.01 9.61
N SER A 21 4.71 4.73 9.51
CA SER A 21 4.97 3.86 10.67
C SER A 21 6.15 4.35 11.51
N LYS A 22 7.22 4.80 10.85
CA LYS A 22 8.39 5.39 11.52
C LYS A 22 8.04 6.70 12.22
N ASP A 23 7.25 7.55 11.58
CA ASP A 23 6.79 8.81 12.17
C ASP A 23 5.89 8.54 13.38
N LEU A 24 4.94 7.62 13.26
CA LEU A 24 4.05 7.17 14.34
C LEU A 24 4.83 6.65 15.55
N SER A 25 5.94 5.92 15.33
CA SER A 25 6.79 5.41 16.42
C SER A 25 7.46 6.51 17.25
N LYS A 26 7.60 7.72 16.67
CA LYS A 26 8.26 8.87 17.30
C LYS A 26 7.28 9.90 17.84
N THR A 27 6.04 9.88 17.37
CA THR A 27 4.99 10.83 17.76
C THR A 27 4.53 10.60 19.21
N LYS A 28 4.61 11.67 20.01
CA LYS A 28 4.13 11.70 21.41
C LYS A 28 2.79 12.40 21.56
N ASP A 29 2.39 13.20 20.57
CA ASP A 29 1.11 13.89 20.56
C ASP A 29 -0.01 12.93 20.16
N ALA A 30 -1.03 12.81 21.02
CA ALA A 30 -2.11 11.86 20.81
C ALA A 30 -2.98 12.20 19.58
N LYS A 31 -3.13 13.48 19.24
CA LYS A 31 -3.95 13.90 18.10
C LYS A 31 -3.21 13.64 16.79
N GLU A 32 -1.93 13.96 16.72
CA GLU A 32 -1.06 13.65 15.59
C GLU A 32 -0.96 12.13 15.39
N ARG A 33 -0.88 11.37 16.49
CA ARG A 33 -0.90 9.90 16.45
C ARG A 33 -2.16 9.36 15.76
N LEU A 34 -3.34 9.86 16.12
CA LEU A 34 -4.61 9.46 15.49
C LEU A 34 -4.64 9.77 13.99
N VAL A 35 -4.07 10.91 13.59
CA VAL A 35 -3.98 11.28 12.16
C VAL A 35 -3.06 10.32 11.41
N LEU A 36 -1.92 9.95 11.99
CA LEU A 36 -0.99 9.00 11.39
C LEU A 36 -1.55 7.57 11.33
N GLU A 37 -2.29 7.14 12.35
CA GLU A 37 -3.00 5.85 12.36
C GLU A 37 -4.07 5.80 11.26
N ALA A 38 -4.92 6.83 11.15
CA ALA A 38 -5.91 6.90 10.07
C ALA A 38 -5.28 6.93 8.67
N LYS A 39 -4.09 7.53 8.54
CA LYS A 39 -3.33 7.52 7.29
C LYS A 39 -2.78 6.13 6.96
N LEU A 40 -2.28 5.39 7.95
CA LEU A 40 -1.84 4.00 7.76
C LEU A 40 -2.99 3.11 7.31
N ASP A 41 -4.15 3.21 7.96
CA ASP A 41 -5.33 2.42 7.59
C ASP A 41 -5.73 2.64 6.12
N ALA A 42 -5.67 3.90 5.65
CA ALA A 42 -5.97 4.23 4.26
C ALA A 42 -4.96 3.62 3.27
N LEU A 43 -3.66 3.67 3.60
CA LEU A 43 -2.58 3.09 2.78
C LEU A 43 -2.68 1.56 2.72
N ASP A 44 -2.99 0.91 3.84
CA ASP A 44 -3.16 -0.54 3.92
C ASP A 44 -4.35 -1.01 3.08
N VAL A 45 -5.47 -0.29 3.12
CA VAL A 45 -6.63 -0.58 2.27
C VAL A 45 -6.29 -0.43 0.79
N GLU A 46 -5.53 0.60 0.41
CA GLU A 46 -5.09 0.78 -0.99
C GLU A 46 -4.18 -0.37 -1.43
N PHE A 47 -3.22 -0.76 -0.59
CA PHE A 47 -2.30 -1.86 -0.85
C PHE A 47 -3.02 -3.19 -1.04
N ILE A 48 -3.93 -3.54 -0.12
CA ILE A 48 -4.73 -4.77 -0.21
C ILE A 48 -5.60 -4.75 -1.46
N THR A 49 -6.18 -3.60 -1.81
CA THR A 49 -6.99 -3.45 -3.01
C THR A 49 -6.17 -3.70 -4.28
N LEU A 50 -4.95 -3.15 -4.37
CA LEU A 50 -4.04 -3.38 -5.50
C LEU A 50 -3.59 -4.83 -5.56
N LYS A 51 -3.22 -5.43 -4.43
CA LYS A 51 -2.87 -6.86 -4.33
C LYS A 51 -3.99 -7.75 -4.86
N HIS A 52 -5.24 -7.50 -4.46
CA HIS A 52 -6.40 -8.25 -4.95
C HIS A 52 -6.69 -8.02 -6.44
N LYS A 53 -6.40 -6.84 -6.98
CA LYS A 53 -6.53 -6.58 -8.42
C LYS A 53 -5.47 -7.35 -9.20
N LEU A 54 -4.22 -7.34 -8.74
CA LEU A 54 -3.12 -8.07 -9.36
C LEU A 54 -3.32 -9.58 -9.32
N SER A 55 -3.83 -10.14 -8.21
CA SER A 55 -4.09 -11.58 -8.09
C SER A 55 -5.17 -12.08 -9.06
N LYS A 56 -6.00 -11.18 -9.61
CA LYS A 56 -7.02 -11.50 -10.60
C LYS A 56 -6.52 -11.35 -12.04
N ILE A 57 -5.31 -10.83 -12.25
CA ILE A 57 -4.71 -10.76 -13.58
C ILE A 57 -4.29 -12.19 -13.96
N THR A 58 -5.14 -12.85 -14.75
CA THR A 58 -4.80 -14.09 -15.42
C THR A 58 -3.87 -13.77 -16.58
N LEU A 59 -2.63 -14.23 -16.52
CA LEU A 59 -1.78 -14.27 -17.71
C LEU A 59 -2.38 -15.31 -18.67
N PRO A 60 -2.58 -14.98 -19.96
CA PRO A 60 -2.95 -15.99 -20.94
C PRO A 60 -1.84 -17.05 -20.95
N TYR A 61 -2.20 -18.27 -20.55
CA TYR A 61 -1.33 -19.43 -20.64
C TYR A 61 -1.06 -19.69 -22.12
N ASN A 62 0.18 -19.48 -22.55
CA ASN A 62 0.61 -19.68 -23.93
C ASN A 62 1.28 -21.07 -23.99
N ASP A 63 0.51 -22.12 -24.29
CA ASP A 63 1.05 -23.42 -24.70
C ASP A 63 1.63 -23.25 -26.11
N ASN A 64 2.93 -22.98 -26.19
CA ASN A 64 3.74 -23.17 -27.40
C ASN A 64 4.90 -24.10 -27.07
#